data_AF-A0A5E4D717-F1
#
_entry.id   AF-A0A5E4D717-F1
#
_cell.length_a   1.000
_cell.length_b   1.000
_cell.length_c   1.000
_cell.angle_alpha   90.00
_cell.angle_beta   90.00
_cell.angle_gamma   90.00
#
_symmetry.space_group_name_H-M   'P 1'
#
loop_
_entity.id
_entity.type
_entity.pdbx_description
1 polymer ?
#
loop_
_entity_poly.entity_id
_entity_poly.type
_entity_poly.pdbx_seq_one_letter_code
_entity_poly.pdbx_strand_id
1 'polypeptide(L)'
;YLSQGIDLSGIEVIENDLLFIARARLEVENQAKRLLEQGVETQNPTQVGTALQVFHNLGTLKDTITSVVDGYCAALEENINSALDIKVLTQPSQSAVRGGPGRSTMPTPGNTAAFRASLWTNMEKLMDHICAICVQVQHLQKVLTKKRDPVSHICFIEEIVKDGQPEILYTFWNSVTQKLSSQFHTATNSSMFLKQAFEGEYPKLLCLYNDLWKRLQQYSPNIQGNFNASGTPDLYVDLQHMEDDTQDIFIPKKSDYDPEKALKDSLQPYEAAYLSKSLSRLFDPINLVFPPSGRNPPSSDELDGIIKTIASELNVAAVDANLTLAVAKNVAKTIQLYGVKSEQLVSSSLFCKL
;
A
#
# COMPACT_ATOMS: atom_id res chain seq x y z
N TYR A 1 22.01 -22.31 26.53
CA TYR A 1 21.94 -23.64 27.16
C TYR A 1 23.18 -24.05 27.96
N LEU A 2 24.43 -24.04 27.43
CA LEU A 2 25.60 -24.53 28.20
C LEU A 2 26.23 -23.54 29.21
N SER A 3 25.91 -22.23 29.14
CA SER A 3 26.55 -21.21 29.99
C SER A 3 25.61 -20.06 30.43
N GLN A 4 24.30 -20.17 30.19
CA GLN A 4 23.36 -19.11 30.59
C GLN A 4 23.22 -19.09 32.12
N GLY A 5 23.82 -18.08 32.76
CA GLY A 5 23.69 -17.81 34.19
C GLY A 5 24.89 -18.18 35.07
N ILE A 6 25.99 -18.68 34.49
CA ILE A 6 27.22 -18.98 35.23
C ILE A 6 28.33 -18.12 34.65
N ASP A 7 28.91 -17.25 35.48
CA ASP A 7 30.09 -16.47 35.10
C ASP A 7 31.31 -17.40 35.08
N LEU A 8 31.71 -17.76 33.88
CA LEU A 8 32.88 -18.59 33.58
C LEU A 8 34.07 -17.73 33.10
N SER A 9 33.96 -16.40 33.22
CA SER A 9 35.04 -15.49 32.85
C SER A 9 36.25 -15.66 33.78
N GLY A 10 37.46 -15.67 33.21
CA GLY A 10 38.72 -15.82 33.96
C GLY A 10 39.24 -17.25 34.15
N ILE A 11 38.57 -18.27 33.60
CA ILE A 11 39.09 -19.63 33.54
C ILE A 11 39.82 -19.81 32.20
N GLU A 12 41.15 -19.65 32.20
CA GLU A 12 42.00 -19.69 30.99
C GLU A 12 41.79 -20.95 30.12
N VAL A 13 41.45 -22.08 30.74
CA VAL A 13 41.27 -23.37 30.05
C VAL A 13 40.07 -23.37 29.11
N ILE A 14 39.00 -22.64 29.44
CA ILE A 14 37.75 -22.63 28.66
C ILE A 14 37.56 -21.36 27.85
N GLU A 15 38.43 -20.35 28.01
CA GLU A 15 38.31 -19.06 27.34
C GLU A 15 38.39 -19.19 25.81
N ASN A 16 39.29 -20.04 25.31
CA ASN A 16 39.39 -20.34 23.88
C ASN A 16 38.13 -21.05 23.34
N ASP A 17 37.57 -21.98 24.12
CA ASP A 17 36.35 -22.70 23.74
C ASP A 17 35.12 -21.76 23.76
N LEU A 18 35.04 -20.84 24.71
CA LEU A 18 34.00 -19.81 24.77
C LEU A 18 34.06 -18.89 23.55
N LEU A 19 35.26 -18.46 23.14
CA LEU A 19 35.46 -17.67 21.91
C LEU A 19 35.07 -18.47 20.66
N PHE A 20 35.42 -19.75 20.61
CA PHE A 20 35.04 -20.63 19.51
C PHE A 20 33.51 -20.79 19.42
N ILE A 21 32.84 -21.07 20.54
CA ILE A 21 31.37 -21.20 20.61
C ILE A 21 30.69 -19.90 20.18
N ALA A 22 31.20 -18.75 20.63
CA ALA A 22 30.65 -17.45 20.24
C ALA A 22 30.77 -17.20 18.72
N ARG A 23 31.92 -17.54 18.12
CA ARG A 23 32.12 -17.44 16.66
C ARG A 23 31.22 -18.41 15.89
N ALA A 24 31.14 -19.66 16.33
CA ALA A 24 30.29 -20.68 15.71
C ALA A 24 28.81 -20.27 15.77
N ARG A 25 28.36 -19.73 16.90
CA ARG A 25 27.00 -19.18 17.05
C ARG A 25 26.74 -18.06 16.04
N LEU A 26 27.65 -17.08 15.95
CA LEU A 26 27.51 -15.97 15.01
C LEU A 26 27.47 -16.44 13.55
N GLU A 27 28.28 -17.45 13.20
CA GLU A 27 28.28 -18.04 11.87
C GLU A 27 26.94 -18.73 11.55
N VAL A 28 26.42 -19.54 12.46
CA VAL A 28 25.12 -20.22 12.31
C VAL A 28 23.98 -19.20 12.21
N GLU A 29 23.98 -18.15 13.03
CA GLU A 29 22.99 -17.06 12.95
C GLU A 29 23.02 -16.36 11.58
N ASN A 30 24.21 -16.06 11.06
CA ASN A 30 24.36 -15.43 9.74
C ASN A 30 23.91 -16.34 8.60
N GLN A 31 24.21 -17.63 8.65
CA GLN A 31 23.76 -18.60 7.66
C GLN A 31 22.23 -18.75 7.70
N ALA A 32 21.64 -18.87 8.89
CA ALA A 32 20.20 -18.94 9.08
C ALA A 32 19.49 -17.68 8.58
N LYS A 33 20.07 -16.49 8.80
CA LYS A 33 19.50 -15.22 8.32
C LYS A 33 19.45 -15.17 6.79
N ARG A 34 20.55 -15.53 6.12
CA ARG A 34 20.58 -15.60 4.65
C ARG A 34 19.59 -16.64 4.11
N LEU A 35 19.50 -17.79 4.76
CA LEU A 35 18.53 -18.83 4.40
C LEU A 35 17.08 -18.34 4.55
N LEU A 36 16.79 -17.57 5.60
CA LEU A 36 15.48 -16.96 5.82
C LEU A 36 15.17 -15.92 4.75
N GLU A 37 16.08 -14.99 4.49
CA GLU A 37 15.93 -13.94 3.47
C GLU A 37 15.65 -14.55 2.09
N GLN A 38 16.50 -15.50 1.66
CA GLN A 38 16.31 -16.20 0.39
C GLN A 38 15.02 -17.02 0.38
N GLY A 39 14.71 -17.70 1.49
CA GLY A 39 13.50 -18.51 1.62
C GLY A 39 12.23 -17.68 1.50
N VAL A 40 12.19 -16.51 2.13
CA VAL A 40 11.04 -15.60 2.06
C VAL A 40 10.93 -14.96 0.68
N GLU A 41 12.05 -14.52 0.09
CA GLU A 41 12.08 -13.94 -1.25
C GLU A 41 11.62 -14.93 -2.34
N THR A 42 12.12 -16.17 -2.28
CA THR A 42 11.76 -17.24 -3.23
C THR A 42 10.47 -17.97 -2.86
N GLN A 43 9.80 -17.57 -1.78
CA GLN A 43 8.57 -18.19 -1.27
C GLN A 43 8.75 -19.70 -1.01
N ASN A 44 9.94 -20.12 -0.55
CA ASN A 44 10.29 -21.49 -0.27
C ASN A 44 10.00 -21.87 1.20
N PRO A 45 8.89 -22.59 1.47
CA PRO A 45 8.46 -22.91 2.83
C PRO A 45 9.46 -23.76 3.61
N THR A 46 10.26 -24.59 2.93
CA THR A 46 11.25 -25.47 3.55
C THR A 46 12.46 -24.69 4.04
N GLN A 47 12.95 -23.73 3.25
CA GLN A 47 14.06 -22.86 3.65
C GLN A 47 13.66 -21.98 4.83
N VAL A 48 12.49 -21.33 4.74
CA VAL A 48 11.93 -20.53 5.83
C VAL A 48 11.78 -21.39 7.08
N GLY A 49 11.13 -22.54 6.97
CA GLY A 49 10.90 -23.45 8.09
C GLY A 49 12.19 -23.95 8.76
N THR A 50 13.24 -24.21 7.99
CA THR A 50 14.54 -24.62 8.51
C THR A 50 15.23 -23.47 9.25
N ALA A 51 15.26 -22.27 8.67
CA ALA A 51 15.84 -21.10 9.31
C ALA A 51 15.14 -20.76 10.64
N LEU A 52 13.80 -20.80 10.65
CA LEU A 52 13.01 -20.57 11.87
C LEU A 52 13.31 -21.58 12.98
N GLN A 53 13.51 -22.86 12.63
CA GLN A 53 13.91 -23.87 13.59
C GLN A 53 15.28 -23.58 14.21
N VAL A 54 16.24 -23.09 13.41
CA VAL A 54 17.56 -22.68 13.92
C VAL A 54 17.40 -21.54 14.92
N PHE A 55 16.63 -20.50 14.60
CA PHE A 55 16.40 -19.37 15.51
C PHE A 55 15.66 -19.77 16.79
N HIS A 56 14.70 -20.70 16.70
CA HIS A 56 14.04 -21.27 17.87
C HIS A 56 15.06 -21.99 18.78
N ASN A 57 15.90 -22.85 18.19
CA ASN A 57 16.91 -23.60 18.95
C ASN A 57 17.98 -22.68 19.60
N LEU A 58 18.24 -21.52 19.00
CA LEU A 58 19.13 -20.48 19.55
C LEU A 58 18.44 -19.56 20.57
N GLY A 59 17.12 -19.67 20.74
CA GLY A 59 16.32 -18.82 21.63
C GLY A 59 16.19 -17.38 21.14
N THR A 60 16.36 -17.12 19.84
CA THR A 60 16.33 -15.78 19.23
C THR A 60 15.19 -15.61 18.21
N LEU A 61 14.25 -16.55 18.17
CA LEU A 61 13.14 -16.56 17.20
C LEU A 61 12.33 -15.25 17.22
N LYS A 62 11.85 -14.83 18.39
CA LYS A 62 11.01 -13.62 18.54
C LYS A 62 11.73 -12.35 18.08
N ASP A 63 12.97 -12.17 18.53
CA ASP A 63 13.80 -11.02 18.16
C ASP A 63 14.09 -10.98 16.66
N THR A 64 14.37 -12.15 16.08
CA THR A 64 14.66 -12.26 14.65
C THR A 64 13.43 -11.94 13.80
N ILE A 65 12.25 -12.48 14.13
CA ILE A 65 11.02 -12.18 13.40
C ILE A 65 10.66 -10.69 13.49
N THR A 66 10.76 -10.11 14.69
CA THR A 66 10.52 -8.68 14.90
C THR A 66 11.47 -7.85 14.04
N SER A 67 12.78 -8.15 14.09
CA SER A 67 13.79 -7.45 13.28
C SER A 67 13.56 -7.59 11.78
N VAL A 68 13.07 -8.74 11.29
CA VAL A 68 12.76 -8.95 9.88
C VAL A 68 11.56 -8.11 9.45
N VAL A 69 10.47 -8.11 10.24
CA VAL A 69 9.26 -7.33 9.96
C VAL A 69 9.55 -5.82 10.03
N ASP A 70 10.34 -5.38 11.01
CA ASP A 70 10.80 -4.00 11.11
C ASP A 70 11.68 -3.60 9.92
N GLY A 71 12.54 -4.52 9.46
CA GLY A 71 13.34 -4.35 8.25
C GLY A 71 12.48 -4.13 7.00
N TYR A 72 11.42 -4.92 6.82
CA TYR A 72 10.45 -4.72 5.75
C TYR A 72 9.73 -3.37 5.85
N CYS A 73 9.32 -2.97 7.07
CA CYS A 73 8.70 -1.67 7.29
C CYS A 73 9.64 -0.50 6.99
N ALA A 74 10.93 -0.63 7.30
CA ALA A 74 11.95 0.39 7.03
C ALA A 74 12.27 0.49 5.54
N ALA A 75 12.45 -0.66 4.86
CA ALA A 75 12.67 -0.70 3.42
C ALA A 75 11.49 -0.08 2.66
N LEU A 76 10.25 -0.34 3.11
CA LEU A 76 9.09 0.26 2.48
C LEU A 76 9.05 1.78 2.67
N GLU A 77 9.43 2.27 3.85
CA GLU A 77 9.51 3.71 4.12
C GLU A 77 10.50 4.43 3.20
N GLU A 78 11.68 3.84 3.00
CA GLU A 78 12.68 4.38 2.09
C GLU A 78 12.16 4.42 0.64
N ASN A 79 11.49 3.35 0.20
CA ASN A 79 10.89 3.28 -1.12
C ASN A 79 9.75 4.30 -1.32
N ILE A 80 8.89 4.50 -0.32
CA ILE A 80 7.83 5.54 -0.38
C ILE A 80 8.46 6.93 -0.52
N ASN A 81 9.49 7.22 0.28
CA ASN A 81 10.20 8.50 0.21
C ASN A 81 10.88 8.71 -1.15
N SER A 82 11.55 7.68 -1.67
CA SER A 82 12.23 7.74 -2.97
C SER A 82 11.23 7.93 -4.13
N ALA A 83 10.08 7.25 -4.08
CA ALA A 83 9.05 7.36 -5.11
C ALA A 83 8.42 8.76 -5.20
N LEU A 84 8.35 9.47 -4.06
CA LEU A 84 7.77 10.81 -3.94
C LEU A 84 8.81 11.94 -3.98
N ASP A 85 10.11 11.64 -4.05
CA ASP A 85 11.16 12.66 -4.08
C ASP A 85 11.12 13.45 -5.38
N ILE A 86 10.80 14.74 -5.27
CA ILE A 86 10.74 15.68 -6.39
C ILE A 86 12.06 15.69 -7.17
N LYS A 87 13.22 15.55 -6.50
CA LYS A 87 14.53 15.58 -7.16
C LYS A 87 14.72 14.39 -8.09
N VAL A 88 14.24 13.22 -7.68
CA VAL A 88 14.24 12.00 -8.50
C VAL A 88 13.26 12.16 -9.66
N LEU A 89 12.08 12.72 -9.40
CA LEU A 89 11.01 12.90 -10.38
C LEU A 89 11.30 13.96 -11.45
N THR A 90 12.15 14.96 -11.15
CA THR A 90 12.51 16.03 -12.10
C THR A 90 13.87 15.81 -12.78
N GLN A 91 14.58 14.73 -12.46
CA GLN A 91 15.87 14.45 -13.06
C GLN A 91 15.68 14.10 -14.55
N PRO A 92 16.40 14.75 -15.47
CA PRO A 92 16.32 14.39 -16.88
C PRO A 92 16.83 12.96 -17.06
N SER A 93 16.00 12.11 -17.68
CA SER A 93 16.43 10.79 -18.14
C SER A 93 17.69 10.97 -19.01
N GLN A 94 18.70 10.12 -18.80
CA GLN A 94 20.03 10.21 -19.42
C GLN A 94 19.99 10.26 -20.97
N SER A 95 18.84 10.01 -21.59
CA SER A 95 18.54 10.21 -23.00
C SER A 95 18.42 11.67 -23.46
N ALA A 96 18.42 12.67 -22.57
CA ALA A 96 18.21 14.09 -22.91
C ALA A 96 19.43 15.01 -22.60
N VAL A 97 20.66 14.51 -22.68
CA VAL A 97 21.88 15.32 -22.50
C VAL A 97 22.17 16.18 -23.76
N ARG A 98 21.36 17.22 -23.96
CA ARG A 98 21.71 18.43 -24.74
C ARG A 98 21.10 19.65 -24.05
N GLY A 99 21.71 20.10 -22.97
CA GLY A 99 21.33 21.35 -22.31
C GLY A 99 22.46 21.86 -21.43
N GLY A 100 23.01 23.04 -21.77
CA GLY A 100 24.17 23.64 -21.12
C GLY A 100 23.93 24.10 -19.67
N PRO A 101 25.00 24.59 -19.00
CA PRO A 101 25.00 24.86 -17.56
C PRO A 101 24.06 26.02 -17.19
N GLY A 102 23.21 25.85 -16.17
CA GLY A 102 22.46 26.95 -15.54
C GLY A 102 20.94 26.87 -15.50
N ARG A 103 20.30 25.76 -15.93
CA ARG A 103 18.83 25.59 -15.76
C ARG A 103 18.50 24.91 -14.43
N SER A 104 17.79 25.64 -13.58
CA SER A 104 17.12 25.14 -12.37
C SER A 104 16.30 23.88 -12.68
N THR A 105 16.49 22.81 -11.89
CA THR A 105 15.81 21.51 -12.00
C THR A 105 14.39 21.50 -11.44
N MET A 106 13.82 22.67 -11.16
CA MET A 106 12.44 22.81 -10.71
C MET A 106 11.47 22.63 -11.89
N PRO A 107 10.26 22.05 -11.66
CA PRO A 107 9.27 21.93 -12.73
C PRO A 107 8.86 23.34 -13.19
N THR A 108 9.32 23.74 -14.37
CA THR A 108 8.78 24.90 -15.08
C THR A 108 7.51 24.45 -15.83
N PRO A 109 6.59 25.36 -16.19
CA PRO A 109 5.32 25.01 -16.85
C PRO A 109 5.44 24.15 -18.13
N GLY A 110 6.61 24.08 -18.75
CA GLY A 110 6.90 23.20 -19.90
C GLY A 110 7.35 21.77 -19.56
N ASN A 111 7.64 21.42 -18.30
CA ASN A 111 8.14 20.09 -17.89
C ASN A 111 7.13 19.29 -17.05
N THR A 112 5.90 19.79 -16.87
CA THR A 112 4.88 19.16 -15.99
C THR A 112 4.41 17.80 -16.51
N ALA A 113 4.33 17.60 -17.83
CA ALA A 113 3.91 16.33 -18.42
C ALA A 113 4.94 15.20 -18.16
N ALA A 114 6.23 15.49 -18.36
CA ALA A 114 7.30 14.53 -18.11
C ALA A 114 7.40 14.19 -16.61
N PHE A 115 7.29 15.20 -15.74
CA PHE A 115 7.19 14.99 -14.29
C PHE A 115 6.04 14.05 -13.92
N ARG A 116 4.83 14.28 -14.46
CA ARG A 116 3.67 13.42 -14.17
C ARG A 116 3.88 11.99 -14.68
N ALA A 117 4.46 11.81 -15.86
CA ALA A 117 4.78 10.48 -16.39
C ALA A 117 5.76 9.73 -15.47
N SER A 118 6.83 10.39 -15.02
CA SER A 118 7.78 9.83 -14.05
C SER A 118 7.12 9.50 -12.71
N LEU A 119 6.27 10.39 -12.20
CA LEU A 119 5.54 10.19 -10.96
C LEU A 119 4.69 8.94 -11.02
N TRP A 120 3.82 8.80 -12.02
CA TRP A 120 2.92 7.66 -12.11
C TRP A 120 3.67 6.34 -12.35
N THR A 121 4.75 6.36 -13.14
CA THR A 121 5.63 5.19 -13.30
C THR A 121 6.26 4.77 -11.97
N ASN A 122 6.71 5.73 -11.15
CA ASN A 122 7.26 5.42 -9.83
C ASN A 122 6.17 4.93 -8.86
N MET A 123 4.96 5.47 -8.95
CA MET A 123 3.83 5.03 -8.14
C MET A 123 3.43 3.59 -8.47
N GLU A 124 3.40 3.20 -9.75
CA GLU A 124 3.17 1.81 -10.17
C GLU A 124 4.23 0.87 -9.57
N LYS A 125 5.51 1.21 -9.70
CA LYS A 125 6.61 0.45 -9.09
C LYS A 125 6.50 0.35 -7.57
N LEU A 126 6.08 1.44 -6.91
CA LEU A 126 5.86 1.46 -5.48
C LEU A 126 4.75 0.47 -5.09
N MET A 127 3.63 0.45 -5.82
CA MET A 127 2.55 -0.52 -5.55
C MET A 127 3.01 -1.97 -5.74
N ASP A 128 3.81 -2.24 -6.77
CA ASP A 128 4.37 -3.57 -6.99
C ASP A 128 5.29 -4.01 -5.85
N HIS A 129 6.12 -3.08 -5.36
CA HIS A 129 7.01 -3.36 -4.24
C HIS A 129 6.24 -3.58 -2.92
N ILE A 130 5.22 -2.76 -2.65
CA ILE A 130 4.31 -2.97 -1.50
C ILE A 130 3.69 -4.36 -1.59
N CYS A 131 3.15 -4.73 -2.75
CA CYS A 131 2.53 -6.04 -2.96
C CYS A 131 3.53 -7.19 -2.66
N ALA A 132 4.76 -7.09 -3.16
CA ALA A 132 5.80 -8.09 -2.95
C ALA A 132 6.14 -8.26 -1.46
N ILE A 133 6.35 -7.16 -0.73
CA ILE A 133 6.63 -7.20 0.72
C ILE A 133 5.45 -7.80 1.49
N CYS A 134 4.21 -7.40 1.18
CA CYS A 134 3.02 -7.96 1.82
C CYS A 134 2.95 -9.48 1.65
N VAL A 135 3.21 -9.99 0.44
CA VAL A 135 3.24 -11.44 0.16
C VAL A 135 4.36 -12.14 0.95
N GLN A 136 5.53 -11.51 1.07
CA GLN A 136 6.65 -12.03 1.86
C GLN A 136 6.31 -12.14 3.35
N VAL A 137 5.74 -11.09 3.96
CA VAL A 137 5.33 -11.08 5.37
C VAL A 137 4.22 -12.11 5.63
N GLN A 138 3.26 -12.21 4.72
CA GLN A 138 2.19 -13.21 4.80
C GLN A 138 2.73 -14.64 4.73
N HIS A 139 3.69 -14.90 3.83
CA HIS A 139 4.36 -16.19 3.73
C HIS A 139 5.08 -16.55 5.03
N LEU A 140 5.83 -15.61 5.59
CA LEU A 140 6.53 -15.78 6.86
C LEU A 140 5.55 -16.14 7.99
N GLN A 141 4.47 -15.36 8.16
CA GLN A 141 3.44 -15.64 9.16
C GLN A 141 2.82 -17.03 8.96
N LYS A 142 2.52 -17.42 7.72
CA LYS A 142 1.94 -18.73 7.41
C LYS A 142 2.85 -19.90 7.79
N VAL A 143 4.16 -19.79 7.54
CA VAL A 143 5.12 -20.82 7.97
C VAL A 143 5.21 -20.87 9.49
N LEU A 144 5.23 -19.72 10.18
CA LEU A 144 5.20 -19.64 11.65
C LEU A 144 3.94 -20.29 12.26
N THR A 145 2.78 -20.17 11.62
CA THR A 145 1.54 -20.81 12.07
C THR A 145 1.56 -22.33 11.88
N LYS A 146 2.25 -22.84 10.85
CA LYS A 146 2.31 -24.27 10.55
C LYS A 146 3.44 -25.01 11.25
N LYS A 147 4.58 -24.35 11.50
CA LYS A 147 5.73 -24.95 12.15
C LYS A 147 5.52 -25.08 13.65
N ARG A 148 5.75 -26.30 14.15
CA ARG A 148 5.65 -26.67 15.56
C ARG A 148 7.02 -27.06 16.07
N ASP A 149 7.29 -26.70 17.32
CA ASP A 149 8.44 -27.23 18.04
C ASP A 149 8.33 -28.76 18.13
N PRO A 150 9.35 -29.53 17.70
CA PRO A 150 9.33 -30.99 17.77
C PRO A 150 9.17 -31.56 19.19
N VAL A 151 9.54 -30.79 20.23
CA VAL A 151 9.52 -31.26 21.62
C VAL A 151 8.23 -30.84 22.33
N SER A 152 7.89 -29.56 22.32
CA SER A 152 6.68 -29.04 23.00
C SER A 152 5.41 -29.11 22.16
N HIS A 153 5.51 -29.37 20.85
CA HIS A 153 4.41 -29.37 19.88
C HIS A 153 3.65 -28.02 19.74
N ILE A 154 4.15 -26.96 20.37
CA ILE A 154 3.61 -25.59 20.29
C ILE A 154 4.00 -24.98 18.94
N CYS A 155 3.05 -24.26 18.32
CA CYS A 155 3.33 -23.54 17.08
C CYS A 155 4.22 -22.33 17.36
N PHE A 156 5.17 -22.04 16.47
CA PHE A 156 6.06 -20.88 16.62
C PHE A 156 5.31 -19.55 16.70
N ILE A 157 4.17 -19.42 16.02
CA ILE A 157 3.32 -18.22 16.13
C ILE A 157 2.79 -17.99 17.55
N GLU A 158 2.46 -19.07 18.28
CA GLU A 158 1.92 -18.97 19.64
C GLU A 158 2.98 -18.51 20.64
N GLU A 159 4.24 -18.87 20.40
CA GLU A 159 5.38 -18.39 21.19
C GLU A 159 5.61 -16.88 20.98
N ILE A 160 5.45 -16.40 19.74
CA ILE A 160 5.63 -14.98 19.41
C ILE A 160 4.50 -14.12 20.00
N VAL A 161 3.26 -14.62 19.96
CA VAL A 161 2.05 -13.88 20.40
C VAL A 161 1.77 -14.04 21.91
N LYS A 162 2.48 -14.93 22.60
CA LYS A 162 2.22 -15.37 24.00
C LYS A 162 2.15 -14.24 25.05
N ASP A 163 2.73 -13.07 24.76
CA ASP A 163 2.83 -11.94 25.69
C ASP A 163 1.78 -10.84 25.45
N GLY A 164 0.66 -11.15 24.80
CA GLY A 164 -0.36 -10.14 24.45
C GLY A 164 0.11 -9.18 23.34
N GLN A 165 1.14 -9.58 22.60
CA GLN A 165 1.66 -8.82 21.47
C GLN A 165 0.67 -8.87 20.30
N PRO A 166 0.49 -7.76 19.58
CA PRO A 166 -0.33 -7.76 18.37
C PRO A 166 0.18 -8.77 17.34
N GLU A 167 -0.73 -9.33 16.55
CA GLU A 167 -0.37 -10.22 15.45
C GLU A 167 0.62 -9.53 14.49
N ILE A 168 1.49 -10.33 13.86
CA ILE A 168 2.53 -9.83 12.96
C ILE A 168 1.92 -8.99 11.82
N LEU A 169 0.91 -9.53 11.14
CA LEU A 169 0.19 -8.81 10.09
C LEU A 169 -0.49 -7.54 10.58
N TYR A 170 -1.06 -7.53 11.80
CA TYR A 170 -1.68 -6.32 12.35
C TYR A 170 -0.64 -5.21 12.56
N THR A 171 0.50 -5.54 13.14
CA THR A 171 1.59 -4.59 13.38
C THR A 171 2.15 -4.05 12.07
N PHE A 172 2.37 -4.95 11.11
CA PHE A 172 2.84 -4.62 9.77
C PHE A 172 1.87 -3.68 9.04
N TRP A 173 0.58 -4.03 8.95
CA TRP A 173 -0.40 -3.20 8.23
C TRP A 173 -0.60 -1.82 8.85
N ASN A 174 -0.66 -1.72 10.19
CA ASN A 174 -0.70 -0.42 10.86
C ASN A 174 0.52 0.44 10.51
N SER A 175 1.71 -0.14 10.56
CA SER A 175 2.96 0.54 10.20
C SER A 175 2.95 1.01 8.75
N VAL A 176 2.61 0.12 7.80
CA VAL A 176 2.59 0.43 6.36
C VAL A 176 1.59 1.53 6.02
N THR A 177 0.34 1.40 6.47
CA THR A 177 -0.72 2.37 6.18
C THR A 177 -0.45 3.73 6.82
N GLN A 178 0.06 3.75 8.05
CA GLN A 178 0.46 4.99 8.72
C GLN A 178 1.62 5.68 8.00
N LYS A 179 2.64 4.94 7.57
CA LYS A 179 3.76 5.48 6.80
C LYS A 179 3.33 6.01 5.45
N LEU A 180 2.51 5.26 4.69
CA LEU A 180 1.95 5.72 3.42
C LEU A 180 1.18 7.04 3.60
N SER A 181 0.25 7.07 4.56
CA SER A 181 -0.57 8.25 4.85
C SER A 181 0.29 9.46 5.23
N SER A 182 1.22 9.28 6.19
CA SER A 182 2.11 10.35 6.66
C SER A 182 3.02 10.90 5.56
N GLN A 183 3.62 10.02 4.75
CA GLN A 183 4.56 10.45 3.71
C GLN A 183 3.85 11.08 2.52
N PHE A 184 2.68 10.59 2.13
CA PHE A 184 1.87 11.23 1.08
C PHE A 184 1.45 12.62 1.52
N HIS A 185 0.97 12.76 2.76
CA HIS A 185 0.57 14.05 3.32
C HIS A 185 1.76 15.02 3.38
N THR A 186 2.90 14.56 3.89
CA THR A 186 4.13 15.38 3.99
C THR A 186 4.61 15.82 2.61
N ALA A 187 4.75 14.90 1.66
CA ALA A 187 5.22 15.19 0.31
C ALA A 187 4.30 16.17 -0.44
N THR A 188 2.98 16.01 -0.32
CA THR A 188 2.01 16.91 -0.97
C THR A 188 1.92 18.28 -0.30
N ASN A 189 2.17 18.40 1.00
CA ASN A 189 2.29 19.69 1.67
C ASN A 189 3.59 20.42 1.30
N SER A 190 4.68 19.69 1.08
CA SER A 190 5.96 20.27 0.64
C SER A 190 6.00 20.60 -0.85
N SER A 191 5.15 19.98 -1.68
CA SER A 191 5.18 20.13 -3.14
C SER A 191 3.80 20.42 -3.74
N MET A 192 3.63 21.64 -4.24
CA MET A 192 2.43 22.01 -4.98
C MET A 192 2.25 21.16 -6.26
N PHE A 193 3.33 20.73 -6.90
CA PHE A 193 3.25 19.89 -8.10
C PHE A 193 2.71 18.49 -7.81
N LEU A 194 3.19 17.85 -6.72
CA LEU A 194 2.65 16.55 -6.28
C LEU A 194 1.19 16.70 -5.87
N LYS A 195 0.87 17.75 -5.10
CA LYS A 195 -0.51 18.04 -4.68
C LYS A 195 -1.44 18.19 -5.89
N GLN A 196 -1.05 18.97 -6.89
CA GLN A 196 -1.85 19.14 -8.10
C GLN A 196 -1.99 17.84 -8.91
N ALA A 197 -0.97 17.00 -8.96
CA ALA A 197 -1.04 15.71 -9.65
C ALA A 197 -2.01 14.76 -8.94
N PHE A 198 -1.91 14.61 -7.62
CA PHE A 198 -2.77 13.70 -6.85
C PHE A 198 -4.22 14.18 -6.80
N GLU A 199 -4.48 15.47 -6.58
CA GLU A 199 -5.84 16.00 -6.58
C GLU A 199 -6.46 16.09 -7.98
N GLY A 200 -5.63 16.27 -9.02
CA GLY A 200 -6.10 16.43 -10.40
C GLY A 200 -6.33 15.11 -11.12
N GLU A 201 -5.52 14.10 -10.81
CA GLU A 201 -5.56 12.76 -11.42
C GLU A 201 -5.88 11.68 -10.37
N TYR A 202 -6.65 12.05 -9.34
CA TYR A 202 -7.12 11.15 -8.27
C TYR A 202 -7.68 9.80 -8.77
N PRO A 203 -8.49 9.74 -9.85
CA PRO A 203 -8.98 8.46 -10.37
C PRO A 203 -7.86 7.45 -10.71
N LYS A 204 -6.69 7.94 -11.19
CA LYS A 204 -5.51 7.08 -11.43
C LYS A 204 -4.92 6.54 -10.13
N LEU A 205 -4.79 7.41 -9.12
CA LEU A 205 -4.31 7.02 -7.80
C LEU A 205 -5.23 5.97 -7.17
N LEU A 206 -6.54 6.17 -7.26
CA LEU A 206 -7.54 5.22 -6.78
C LEU A 206 -7.46 3.88 -7.52
N CYS A 207 -7.24 3.90 -8.85
CA CYS A 207 -7.05 2.68 -9.64
C CYS A 207 -5.84 1.86 -9.13
N LEU A 208 -4.68 2.51 -8.91
CA LEU A 208 -3.48 1.86 -8.40
C LEU A 208 -3.71 1.17 -7.05
N TYR A 209 -4.43 1.83 -6.14
CA TYR A 209 -4.77 1.26 -4.83
C TYR A 209 -5.77 0.10 -4.95
N ASN A 210 -6.81 0.25 -5.78
CA ASN A 210 -7.79 -0.80 -6.01
C ASN A 210 -7.13 -2.05 -6.64
N ASP A 211 -6.20 -1.87 -7.55
CA ASP A 211 -5.48 -2.97 -8.21
C ASP A 211 -4.46 -3.63 -7.28
N LEU A 212 -3.78 -2.85 -6.43
CA LEU A 212 -2.97 -3.40 -5.32
C LEU A 212 -3.84 -4.29 -4.42
N TRP A 213 -4.98 -3.78 -3.97
CA TRP A 213 -5.85 -4.50 -3.05
C TRP A 213 -6.40 -5.81 -3.65
N LYS A 214 -6.86 -5.76 -4.90
CA LYS A 214 -7.31 -6.97 -5.62
C LYS A 214 -6.20 -8.02 -5.73
N ARG A 215 -4.96 -7.61 -6.04
CA ARG A 215 -3.82 -8.54 -6.11
C ARG A 215 -3.56 -9.18 -4.75
N LEU A 216 -3.55 -8.39 -3.69
CA LEU A 216 -3.34 -8.87 -2.33
C LEU A 216 -4.40 -9.90 -1.90
N GLN A 217 -5.68 -9.68 -2.24
CA GLN A 217 -6.75 -10.64 -2.00
C GLN A 217 -6.53 -11.97 -2.72
N GLN A 218 -6.01 -11.95 -3.96
CA GLN A 218 -5.75 -13.17 -4.75
C GLN A 218 -4.64 -14.07 -4.15
N TYR A 219 -3.75 -13.52 -3.33
CA TYR A 219 -2.70 -14.30 -2.64
C TYR A 219 -3.21 -14.94 -1.33
N SER A 220 -4.40 -14.59 -0.83
CA SER A 220 -5.00 -15.16 0.38
C SER A 220 -5.23 -16.69 0.29
N PRO A 221 -5.83 -17.27 -0.78
CA PRO A 221 -6.11 -18.72 -0.85
C PRO A 221 -4.97 -19.62 -1.41
N ASN A 222 -4.00 -19.08 -2.15
CA ASN A 222 -3.25 -19.89 -3.16
C ASN A 222 -2.01 -20.68 -2.72
N ILE A 223 -1.62 -20.71 -1.44
CA ILE A 223 -0.43 -21.48 -1.00
C ILE A 223 -0.82 -22.69 -0.14
N GLN A 224 -1.56 -23.64 -0.70
CA GLN A 224 -1.83 -24.96 -0.12
C GLN A 224 -0.74 -26.01 -0.46
N GLY A 225 0.44 -25.60 -0.91
CA GLY A 225 1.53 -26.51 -1.30
C GLY A 225 2.08 -27.36 -0.14
N ASN A 226 2.01 -28.68 -0.32
CA ASN A 226 2.46 -29.77 0.56
C ASN A 226 3.80 -29.53 1.27
N PHE A 227 3.76 -29.56 2.60
CA PHE A 227 4.93 -29.84 3.42
C PHE A 227 5.10 -31.36 3.54
N ASN A 228 5.91 -31.97 2.66
CA ASN A 228 6.41 -33.32 2.90
C ASN A 228 7.63 -33.23 3.82
N ALA A 229 7.42 -33.49 5.11
CA ALA A 229 8.49 -33.70 6.06
C ALA A 229 9.20 -35.02 5.71
N SER A 230 10.33 -34.93 4.99
CA SER A 230 11.25 -36.05 4.81
C SER A 230 12.39 -35.91 5.81
N GLY A 231 12.32 -36.70 6.87
CA GLY A 231 13.38 -36.88 7.86
C GLY A 231 12.97 -37.89 8.93
N THR A 232 13.19 -39.18 8.62
CA THR A 232 13.00 -40.41 9.43
C THR A 232 11.57 -40.89 9.75
N PRO A 233 11.23 -42.17 9.43
CA PRO A 233 9.90 -42.74 9.66
C PRO A 233 9.87 -43.45 11.03
N ASP A 234 8.93 -43.10 11.90
CA ASP A 234 8.26 -44.11 12.73
C ASP A 234 6.99 -43.55 13.39
N LEU A 235 5.89 -44.24 13.09
CA LEU A 235 4.70 -44.46 13.92
C LEU A 235 4.08 -43.24 14.63
N TYR A 236 3.12 -42.58 13.97
CA TYR A 236 1.83 -42.33 14.63
C TYR A 236 0.68 -42.17 13.63
N VAL A 237 -0.47 -42.63 14.12
CA VAL A 237 -1.71 -42.99 13.43
C VAL A 237 -2.53 -41.76 13.03
N ASP A 238 -3.11 -41.85 11.83
CA ASP A 238 -4.41 -41.34 11.38
C ASP A 238 -5.03 -40.18 12.20
N LEU A 239 -5.01 -38.97 11.62
CA LEU A 239 -5.96 -37.92 11.96
C LEU A 239 -6.59 -37.39 10.67
N GLN A 240 -7.78 -37.92 10.44
CA GLN A 240 -8.78 -37.58 9.44
C GLN A 240 -9.11 -36.08 9.43
N HIS A 241 -9.51 -35.61 8.25
CA HIS A 241 -10.40 -34.48 7.98
C HIS A 241 -10.48 -33.36 9.04
N MET A 242 -9.90 -32.21 8.71
CA MET A 242 -10.60 -30.95 8.91
C MET A 242 -10.82 -30.33 7.54
N GLU A 243 -11.98 -30.62 6.95
CA GLU A 243 -12.56 -29.75 5.93
C GLU A 243 -13.03 -28.45 6.59
N ASP A 244 -12.95 -27.40 5.79
CA ASP A 244 -13.72 -26.17 5.87
C ASP A 244 -13.38 -25.21 7.01
N ASP A 245 -12.42 -24.35 6.71
CA ASP A 245 -12.54 -22.96 7.11
C ASP A 245 -11.71 -22.12 6.14
N THR A 246 -12.34 -21.63 5.07
CA THR A 246 -11.84 -20.55 4.20
C THR A 246 -11.65 -19.28 5.05
N GLN A 247 -10.60 -19.26 5.85
CA GLN A 247 -10.26 -18.15 6.73
C GLN A 247 -9.41 -17.17 5.93
N ASP A 248 -9.96 -15.98 5.68
CA ASP A 248 -9.23 -14.85 5.11
C ASP A 248 -8.06 -14.49 6.02
N ILE A 249 -6.86 -14.96 5.66
CA ILE A 249 -5.58 -14.69 6.34
C ILE A 249 -5.23 -13.19 6.29
N PHE A 250 -5.96 -12.40 5.50
CA PHE A 250 -5.76 -10.97 5.35
C PHE A 250 -6.30 -10.12 6.51
N ILE A 251 -7.27 -10.64 7.26
CA ILE A 251 -7.98 -9.87 8.27
C ILE A 251 -7.55 -10.36 9.65
N PRO A 252 -6.87 -9.54 10.47
CA PRO A 252 -6.58 -9.91 11.85
C PRO A 252 -7.90 -10.25 12.54
N LYS A 253 -8.01 -11.48 13.05
CA LYS A 253 -9.27 -12.09 13.51
C LYS A 253 -9.86 -11.43 14.77
N LYS A 254 -9.34 -10.28 15.21
CA LYS A 254 -9.68 -9.67 16.50
C LYS A 254 -9.33 -8.19 16.67
N SER A 255 -9.30 -7.37 15.61
CA SER A 255 -9.16 -5.91 15.76
C SER A 255 -10.12 -5.14 14.87
N ASP A 256 -10.63 -3.99 15.36
CA ASP A 256 -11.45 -3.01 14.61
C ASP A 256 -10.71 -2.39 13.40
N TYR A 257 -9.56 -2.95 13.01
CA TYR A 257 -8.66 -2.41 12.03
C TYR A 257 -8.83 -3.14 10.69
N ASP A 258 -9.31 -2.38 9.71
CA ASP A 258 -9.43 -2.80 8.33
C ASP A 258 -8.34 -2.12 7.49
N PRO A 259 -7.34 -2.86 6.99
CA PRO A 259 -6.27 -2.29 6.18
C PRO A 259 -6.77 -1.71 4.85
N GLU A 260 -7.86 -2.24 4.27
CA GLU A 260 -8.47 -1.67 3.06
C GLU A 260 -8.97 -0.26 3.35
N LYS A 261 -9.72 -0.14 4.43
CA LYS A 261 -10.28 1.12 4.89
C LYS A 261 -9.17 2.11 5.26
N ALA A 262 -8.15 1.68 6.00
CA ALA A 262 -7.03 2.54 6.36
C ALA A 262 -6.27 3.08 5.13
N LEU A 263 -6.08 2.25 4.09
CA LEU A 263 -5.51 2.69 2.82
C LEU A 263 -6.42 3.71 2.11
N LYS A 264 -7.73 3.45 2.04
CA LYS A 264 -8.70 4.38 1.42
C LYS A 264 -8.81 5.70 2.18
N ASP A 265 -8.84 5.67 3.50
CA ASP A 265 -8.89 6.84 4.37
C ASP A 265 -7.68 7.75 4.14
N SER A 266 -6.50 7.19 3.83
CA SER A 266 -5.31 7.98 3.48
C SER A 266 -5.47 8.82 2.20
N LEU A 267 -6.40 8.44 1.31
CA LEU A 267 -6.65 9.11 0.05
C LEU A 267 -7.79 10.15 0.11
N GLN A 268 -8.56 10.17 1.21
CA GLN A 268 -9.73 11.02 1.38
C GLN A 268 -9.47 12.53 1.10
N PRO A 269 -8.33 13.13 1.54
CA PRO A 269 -8.07 14.54 1.26
C PRO A 269 -7.98 14.85 -0.25
N TYR A 270 -7.43 13.92 -1.04
CA TYR A 270 -7.29 14.07 -2.48
C TYR A 270 -8.62 13.87 -3.20
N GLU A 271 -9.44 12.92 -2.73
CA GLU A 271 -10.80 12.72 -3.23
C GLU A 271 -11.66 13.97 -3.03
N ALA A 272 -11.65 14.56 -1.83
CA ALA A 272 -12.42 15.76 -1.53
C ALA A 272 -12.02 16.93 -2.44
N ALA A 273 -10.72 17.13 -2.66
CA ALA A 273 -10.20 18.14 -3.57
C ALA A 273 -10.59 17.87 -5.04
N TYR A 274 -10.52 16.61 -5.48
CA TYR A 274 -10.94 16.18 -6.81
C TYR A 274 -12.43 16.45 -7.04
N LEU A 275 -13.29 16.06 -6.09
CA LEU A 275 -14.75 16.26 -6.17
C LEU A 275 -15.13 17.74 -6.18
N SER A 276 -14.42 18.58 -5.43
CA SER A 276 -14.59 20.03 -5.47
C SER A 276 -14.28 20.59 -6.86
N LYS A 277 -13.14 20.20 -7.45
CA LYS A 277 -12.76 20.61 -8.82
C LYS A 277 -13.72 20.06 -9.89
N SER A 278 -14.19 18.83 -9.73
CA SER A 278 -15.20 18.20 -10.60
C SER A 278 -16.49 19.02 -10.60
N LEU A 279 -16.97 19.45 -9.42
CA LEU A 279 -18.15 20.31 -9.32
C LEU A 279 -17.94 21.65 -10.03
N SER A 280 -16.77 22.29 -9.87
CA SER A 280 -16.45 23.52 -10.60
C SER A 280 -16.48 23.32 -12.11
N ARG A 281 -15.80 22.28 -12.63
CA ARG A 281 -15.80 21.96 -14.07
C ARG A 281 -17.19 21.69 -14.62
N LEU A 282 -18.08 21.10 -13.81
CA LEU A 282 -19.48 20.87 -14.18
C LEU A 282 -20.32 22.16 -14.17
N PHE A 283 -20.03 23.09 -13.25
CA PHE A 283 -20.74 24.37 -13.14
C PHE A 283 -20.30 25.39 -14.18
N ASP A 284 -19.04 25.35 -14.62
CA ASP A 284 -18.46 26.35 -15.53
C ASP A 284 -19.24 26.46 -16.86
N PRO A 285 -19.56 25.37 -17.59
CA PRO A 285 -20.40 25.44 -18.79
C PRO A 285 -21.79 26.06 -18.53
N ILE A 286 -22.42 25.75 -17.40
CA ILE A 286 -23.72 26.35 -17.04
C ILE A 286 -23.57 27.86 -16.80
N ASN A 287 -22.48 28.28 -16.16
CA ASN A 287 -22.22 29.69 -15.90
C ASN A 287 -21.91 30.47 -17.17
N LEU A 288 -21.30 29.84 -18.18
CA LEU A 288 -21.07 30.44 -19.48
C LEU A 288 -22.37 30.63 -20.28
N VAL A 289 -23.23 29.62 -20.25
CA VAL A 289 -24.51 29.62 -20.98
C VAL A 289 -25.56 30.54 -20.34
N PHE A 290 -25.50 30.73 -19.03
CA PHE A 290 -26.35 31.67 -18.29
C PHE A 290 -25.51 32.78 -17.65
N PRO A 291 -25.02 33.75 -18.44
CA PRO A 291 -24.31 34.89 -17.91
C PRO A 291 -25.28 35.80 -17.13
N PRO A 292 -24.80 36.58 -16.14
CA PRO A 292 -25.65 37.38 -15.24
C PRO A 292 -26.59 38.36 -15.95
N SER A 293 -26.22 38.81 -17.14
CA SER A 293 -27.01 39.74 -17.99
C SER A 293 -27.60 39.07 -19.23
N GLY A 294 -27.43 37.75 -19.38
CA GLY A 294 -27.92 36.99 -20.52
C GLY A 294 -29.42 36.85 -20.50
N ARG A 295 -30.08 37.17 -21.62
CA ARG A 295 -31.54 37.02 -21.79
C ARG A 295 -31.92 35.95 -22.81
N ASN A 296 -30.93 35.36 -23.47
CA ASN A 296 -31.15 34.38 -24.52
C ASN A 296 -31.14 32.97 -23.92
N PRO A 297 -32.07 32.10 -24.34
CA PRO A 297 -32.02 30.70 -23.95
C PRO A 297 -30.76 30.02 -24.52
N PRO A 298 -30.29 28.93 -23.88
CA PRO A 298 -29.18 28.11 -24.38
C PRO A 298 -29.41 27.62 -25.81
N SER A 299 -28.38 27.67 -26.64
CA SER A 299 -28.36 27.05 -27.97
C SER A 299 -28.16 25.53 -27.88
N SER A 300 -28.47 24.81 -28.96
CA SER A 300 -28.24 23.35 -29.02
C SER A 300 -26.76 22.98 -28.86
N ASP A 301 -25.85 23.77 -29.43
CA ASP A 301 -24.40 23.53 -29.35
C ASP A 301 -23.87 23.70 -27.91
N GLU A 302 -24.41 24.67 -27.18
CA GLU A 302 -24.10 24.90 -25.76
C GLU A 302 -24.60 23.76 -24.87
N LEU A 303 -25.81 23.25 -25.14
CA LEU A 303 -26.35 22.07 -24.45
C LEU A 303 -25.49 20.84 -24.70
N ASP A 304 -25.05 20.62 -25.94
CA ASP A 304 -24.12 19.55 -26.27
C ASP A 304 -22.79 19.68 -25.52
N GLY A 305 -22.30 20.91 -25.31
CA GLY A 305 -21.12 21.19 -24.48
C GLY A 305 -21.30 20.76 -23.03
N ILE A 306 -22.46 21.06 -22.43
CA ILE A 306 -22.81 20.64 -21.07
C ILE A 306 -22.87 19.10 -20.99
N ILE A 307 -23.57 18.46 -21.93
CA ILE A 307 -23.71 16.99 -21.99
C ILE A 307 -22.35 16.32 -22.11
N LYS A 308 -21.48 16.82 -23.00
CA LYS A 308 -20.11 16.30 -23.17
C LYS A 308 -19.28 16.44 -21.89
N THR A 309 -19.42 17.54 -21.17
CA THR A 309 -18.71 17.76 -19.90
C THR A 309 -19.18 16.76 -18.84
N ILE A 310 -20.50 16.57 -18.69
CA ILE A 310 -21.09 15.58 -17.77
C ILE A 310 -20.61 14.16 -18.13
N ALA A 311 -20.67 13.80 -19.41
CA ALA A 311 -20.24 12.49 -19.89
C ALA A 311 -18.75 12.24 -19.60
N SER A 312 -17.91 13.25 -19.82
CA SER A 312 -16.47 13.17 -19.54
C SER A 312 -16.18 12.95 -18.05
N GLU A 313 -16.83 13.70 -17.15
CA GLU A 313 -16.63 13.54 -15.70
C GLU A 313 -17.07 12.15 -15.20
N LEU A 314 -18.22 11.65 -15.68
CA LEU A 314 -18.70 10.30 -15.33
C LEU A 314 -17.78 9.21 -15.88
N ASN A 315 -17.29 9.35 -17.12
CA ASN A 315 -16.39 8.38 -17.74
C ASN A 315 -15.05 8.28 -17.00
N VAL A 316 -14.50 9.41 -16.56
CA VAL A 316 -13.26 9.44 -15.76
C VAL A 316 -13.47 8.81 -14.37
N ALA A 317 -14.65 8.96 -13.79
CA ALA A 317 -15.00 8.39 -12.48
C ALA A 317 -15.31 6.88 -12.52
N ALA A 318 -15.58 6.31 -13.70
CA ALA A 318 -16.02 4.93 -13.90
C ALA A 318 -15.03 3.85 -13.43
N VAL A 319 -13.81 4.25 -13.05
CA VAL A 319 -12.78 3.36 -12.47
C VAL A 319 -13.18 2.78 -11.11
N ASP A 320 -14.12 3.42 -10.41
CA ASP A 320 -14.59 3.00 -9.09
C ASP A 320 -16.07 3.36 -8.89
N ALA A 321 -16.83 2.44 -8.28
CA ALA A 321 -18.27 2.62 -8.09
C ALA A 321 -18.61 3.75 -7.09
N ASN A 322 -17.83 3.90 -6.02
CA ASN A 322 -18.05 4.95 -5.02
C ASN A 322 -17.71 6.32 -5.59
N LEU A 323 -16.60 6.41 -6.34
CA LEU A 323 -16.22 7.64 -7.04
C LEU A 323 -17.27 8.01 -8.10
N THR A 324 -17.76 7.05 -8.88
CA THR A 324 -18.85 7.25 -9.85
C THR A 324 -20.09 7.80 -9.17
N LEU A 325 -20.48 7.23 -8.02
CA LEU A 325 -21.63 7.71 -7.24
C LEU A 325 -21.41 9.14 -6.72
N ALA A 326 -20.20 9.47 -6.24
CA ALA A 326 -19.87 10.80 -5.76
C ALA A 326 -19.91 11.85 -6.89
N VAL A 327 -19.37 11.52 -8.07
CA VAL A 327 -19.46 12.39 -9.26
C VAL A 327 -20.89 12.50 -9.77
N ALA A 328 -21.68 11.44 -9.74
CA ALA A 328 -23.11 11.48 -10.09
C ALA A 328 -23.90 12.44 -9.18
N LYS A 329 -23.56 12.53 -7.88
CA LYS A 329 -24.14 13.54 -6.97
C LYS A 329 -23.77 14.97 -7.40
N ASN A 330 -22.55 15.21 -7.90
CA ASN A 330 -22.18 16.51 -8.46
C ASN A 330 -22.94 16.80 -9.77
N VAL A 331 -23.15 15.80 -10.62
CA VAL A 331 -24.00 15.93 -11.82
C VAL A 331 -25.44 16.29 -11.45
N ALA A 332 -26.01 15.66 -10.41
CA ALA A 332 -27.35 16.02 -9.94
C ALA A 332 -27.45 17.49 -9.50
N LYS A 333 -26.46 17.99 -8.74
CA LYS A 333 -26.37 19.42 -8.36
C LYS A 333 -26.25 20.33 -9.59
N THR A 334 -25.53 19.87 -10.61
CA THR A 334 -25.31 20.59 -11.87
C THR A 334 -26.60 20.72 -12.67
N ILE A 335 -27.36 19.63 -12.82
CA ILE A 335 -28.68 19.65 -13.46
C ILE A 335 -29.66 20.55 -12.69
N GLN A 336 -29.63 20.50 -11.35
CA GLN A 336 -30.43 21.39 -10.52
C GLN A 336 -30.08 22.87 -10.74
N LEU A 337 -28.78 23.22 -10.80
CA LEU A 337 -28.33 24.58 -11.08
C LEU A 337 -28.80 25.06 -12.45
N TYR A 338 -28.75 24.20 -13.47
CA TYR A 338 -29.29 24.50 -14.80
C TYR A 338 -30.79 24.80 -14.73
N GLY A 339 -31.56 24.00 -13.98
CA GLY A 339 -33.00 24.22 -13.77
C GLY A 339 -33.28 25.58 -13.13
N VAL A 340 -32.62 25.88 -12.02
CA VAL A 340 -32.77 27.16 -11.30
C VAL A 340 -32.47 28.36 -12.21
N LYS A 341 -31.38 28.30 -13.00
CA LYS A 341 -31.02 29.38 -13.91
C LYS A 341 -32.00 29.53 -15.09
N SER A 342 -32.54 28.41 -15.58
CA SER A 342 -33.59 28.41 -16.60
C SER A 342 -34.87 29.09 -16.09
N GLU A 343 -35.30 28.75 -14.89
CA GLU A 343 -36.47 29.37 -14.24
C GLU A 343 -36.28 30.88 -14.01
N GLN A 344 -35.08 31.29 -13.59
CA GLN A 344 -34.72 32.71 -13.43
C GLN A 344 -34.76 33.48 -14.75
N LEU A 345 -34.30 32.87 -15.85
CA LEU A 345 -34.35 33.47 -17.18
C LEU A 345 -35.79 33.66 -17.66
N VAL A 346 -36.64 32.64 -17.47
CA VAL A 346 -38.07 32.71 -17.81
C VAL A 346 -38.77 33.81 -17.00
N SER A 347 -38.57 33.84 -15.68
CA SER A 347 -39.16 34.85 -14.79
C SER A 347 -38.75 36.27 -15.21
N SER A 348 -37.46 36.49 -15.47
CA SER A 348 -36.93 37.78 -15.91
C SER A 348 -37.50 38.22 -17.27
N SER A 349 -37.70 37.26 -18.18
CA SER A 349 -38.28 37.54 -19.50
C SER A 349 -39.78 37.87 -19.47
N LEU A 350 -40.52 37.30 -18.51
CA LEU A 350 -41.95 37.56 -18.29
C LEU A 350 -42.18 38.94 -17.65
N PHE A 351 -41.38 39.32 -16.64
CA PHE A 351 -41.49 40.62 -15.97
C PHE A 351 -41.11 41.82 -16.85
N CYS A 352 -40.30 41.64 -17.90
CA CYS A 352 -40.01 42.72 -18.87
C CYS A 352 -41.08 42.90 -19.96
N LYS A 353 -42.06 41.99 -20.07
CA LYS A 353 -43.14 42.06 -21.09
C LYS A 353 -44.47 42.57 -20.53
N LEU A 354 -44.61 42.66 -19.22
CA LEU A 354 -45.68 43.36 -18.50
C LEU A 354 -45.23 44.78 -18.17
#